data_AF-A0A8T2IGN0-F1
#
_entry.id   AF-A0A8T2IGN0-F1
#
_cell.length_a   1.000
_cell.length_b   1.000
_cell.length_c   1.000
_cell.angle_alpha   90.00
_cell.angle_beta   90.00
_cell.angle_gamma   90.00
#
_symmetry.space_group_name_H-M   'P 1'
#
loop_
_entity.id
_entity.type
_entity.pdbx_description
1 polymer ?
#
loop_
_entity_poly.entity_id
_entity_poly.type
_entity_poly.pdbx_seq_one_letter_code
_entity_poly.pdbx_strand_id
1 'polypeptide(L)'
;GIVLVHDLTNKKSSQNLYRWLQEVLNRDQQPTGVLVTSGDYDREQFADNQIPLLVIGTKLDQIPEGKRNEVLTRTAFLAEDFNAEEINLDCTGTRYLAAGSSNAVKLSRFFDKVIEKRYPRDGNLIPGFPDRKRFGGGGFKIPHYD
;
A
#
# COMPACT_ATOMS: atom_id res chain seq x y z
N GLY A 1 -2.67 7.01 -2.11
CA GLY A 1 -1.95 5.79 -2.49
C GLY A 1 -1.87 5.71 -4.00
N ILE A 2 -1.04 4.82 -4.52
CA ILE A 2 -0.88 4.56 -5.96
C ILE A 2 -1.14 3.08 -6.21
N VAL A 3 -1.92 2.79 -7.26
CA VAL A 3 -2.11 1.41 -7.74
C VAL A 3 -1.37 1.27 -9.06
N LEU A 4 -0.35 0.41 -9.08
CA LEU A 4 0.47 0.11 -10.25
C LEU A 4 -0.09 -1.12 -10.95
N VAL A 5 -0.74 -0.93 -12.10
CA VAL A 5 -1.40 -2.01 -12.84
C VAL A 5 -0.54 -2.43 -14.02
N HIS A 6 -0.29 -3.73 -14.14
CA HIS A 6 0.37 -4.30 -15.30
C HIS A 6 -0.39 -5.51 -15.85
N ASP A 7 -0.07 -5.88 -17.09
CA ASP A 7 -0.61 -7.04 -17.78
C ASP A 7 0.37 -8.21 -17.61
N LEU A 8 -0.09 -9.33 -17.03
CA LEU A 8 0.75 -10.50 -16.78
C LEU A 8 1.24 -11.17 -18.07
N THR A 9 0.53 -10.95 -19.19
CA THR A 9 0.91 -11.45 -20.52
C THR A 9 1.95 -10.56 -21.21
N ASN A 10 2.15 -9.32 -20.72
CA ASN A 10 3.04 -8.34 -21.31
C ASN A 10 4.15 -7.91 -20.34
N LYS A 11 5.33 -8.55 -20.44
CA LYS A 11 6.51 -8.23 -19.61
C LYS A 11 6.95 -6.77 -19.72
N LYS A 12 6.70 -6.09 -20.85
CA LYS A 12 7.07 -4.68 -21.00
C LYS A 12 6.19 -3.77 -20.13
N SER A 13 4.93 -4.15 -19.90
CA SER A 13 4.03 -3.39 -19.04
C SER A 13 4.51 -3.34 -17.59
N SER A 14 5.05 -4.45 -17.07
CA SER A 14 5.61 -4.50 -15.71
C SER A 14 6.90 -3.68 -15.59
N GLN A 15 7.76 -3.72 -16.62
CA GLN A 15 8.97 -2.90 -16.67
C GLN A 15 8.69 -1.39 -16.70
N ASN A 16 7.56 -0.99 -17.30
CA ASN A 16 7.20 0.42 -17.37
C ASN A 16 6.70 0.97 -16.01
N LEU A 17 6.31 0.11 -15.06
CA LEU A 17 5.84 0.56 -13.74
C LEU A 17 6.88 1.40 -12.99
N TYR A 18 8.18 1.09 -13.13
CA TYR A 18 9.24 1.91 -12.54
C TYR A 18 9.21 3.35 -13.06
N ARG A 19 9.08 3.52 -14.38
CA ARG A 19 9.02 4.85 -15.01
C ARG A 19 7.77 5.61 -14.57
N TRP A 20 6.64 4.91 -14.48
CA TRP A 20 5.36 5.50 -14.08
C TRP A 20 5.40 5.93 -12.61
N LEU A 21 5.99 5.12 -11.74
CA LEU A 21 6.17 5.47 -10.34
C LEU A 21 7.12 6.67 -10.19
N GLN A 22 8.25 6.68 -10.89
CA GLN A 22 9.19 7.80 -10.90
C GLN A 22 8.54 9.11 -11.35
N GLU A 23 7.71 9.06 -12.40
CA GLU A 23 6.99 10.24 -12.91
C GLU A 23 6.09 10.86 -11.83
N VAL A 24 5.40 10.03 -11.04
CA VAL A 24 4.54 10.51 -9.97
C VAL A 24 5.36 11.05 -8.79
N LEU A 25 6.44 10.36 -8.40
CA LEU A 25 7.27 10.77 -7.27
C LEU A 25 8.09 12.04 -7.53
N ASN A 26 8.48 12.28 -8.79
CA ASN A 26 9.31 13.42 -9.16
C ASN A 26 8.49 14.64 -9.66
N ARG A 27 7.16 14.57 -9.63
CA ARG A 27 6.26 15.56 -10.26
C ARG A 27 6.42 16.99 -9.73
N ASP A 28 6.90 17.15 -8.49
CA ASP A 28 7.11 18.45 -7.83
C ASP A 28 8.57 18.95 -7.90
N GLN A 29 9.49 18.17 -8.51
CA GLN A 29 10.85 18.63 -8.77
C GLN A 29 10.84 19.51 -10.03
N GLN A 30 11.24 20.80 -9.90
CA GLN A 30 11.37 21.67 -11.06
C GLN A 30 12.29 21.02 -12.09
N PRO A 31 11.99 21.13 -13.40
CA PRO A 31 12.79 20.51 -14.45
C PRO A 31 14.12 21.25 -14.57
N THR A 32 15.10 20.92 -13.74
CA THR A 32 16.49 21.31 -13.97
C THR A 32 17.03 20.44 -15.10
N GLY A 33 16.93 20.97 -16.33
CA GLY A 33 17.74 20.63 -17.51
C GLY A 33 18.04 19.16 -17.80
N VAL A 34 17.47 18.65 -18.89
CA VAL A 34 17.84 17.38 -19.57
C VAL A 34 17.95 16.18 -18.63
N LEU A 35 16.81 15.49 -18.41
CA LEU A 35 16.80 14.16 -17.82
C LEU A 35 17.43 13.17 -18.81
N VAL A 36 18.75 13.01 -18.74
CA VAL A 36 19.43 11.81 -19.27
C VAL A 36 19.11 10.68 -18.31
N THR A 37 18.02 9.94 -18.55
CA THR A 37 17.74 8.71 -17.82
C THR A 37 18.65 7.59 -18.35
N SER A 38 19.95 7.68 -18.07
CA SER A 38 20.75 6.48 -17.85
C SER A 38 20.38 6.04 -16.44
N GLY A 39 19.31 5.27 -16.26
CA GLY A 39 19.35 3.84 -16.54
C GLY A 39 19.66 3.03 -15.28
N ASP A 40 20.07 3.69 -14.19
CA ASP A 40 20.40 2.99 -12.95
C ASP A 40 19.21 3.04 -11.98
N TYR A 41 18.60 1.86 -11.84
CA TYR A 41 17.57 1.57 -10.86
C TYR A 41 18.15 1.77 -9.45
N ASP A 42 17.63 2.76 -8.71
CA ASP A 42 17.96 2.94 -7.31
C ASP A 42 16.79 2.49 -6.42
N ARG A 43 17.00 1.36 -5.73
CA ARG A 43 16.04 0.78 -4.79
C ARG A 43 15.85 1.66 -3.55
N GLU A 44 16.87 2.43 -3.17
CA GLU A 44 16.81 3.31 -1.99
C GLU A 44 15.84 4.47 -2.21
N GLN A 45 15.72 4.97 -3.45
CA GLN A 45 14.77 6.03 -3.81
C GLN A 45 13.31 5.66 -3.50
N PHE A 46 12.97 4.36 -3.52
CA PHE A 46 11.61 3.89 -3.21
C PHE A 46 11.44 3.49 -1.73
N ALA A 47 12.52 3.25 -0.99
CA ALA A 47 12.47 2.82 0.41
C ALA A 47 11.92 3.93 1.33
N ASP A 48 12.22 5.19 1.02
CA ASP A 48 11.74 6.35 1.79
C ASP A 48 10.32 6.81 1.40
N ASN A 49 9.74 6.21 0.35
CA ASN A 49 8.43 6.62 -0.15
C ASN A 49 7.33 6.28 0.85
N GLN A 50 6.74 7.32 1.45
CA GLN A 50 5.68 7.17 2.44
C GLN A 50 4.31 6.87 1.83
N ILE A 51 4.16 7.02 0.50
CA ILE A 51 2.89 6.80 -0.21
C ILE A 51 2.61 5.29 -0.29
N PRO A 52 1.46 4.81 0.20
CA PRO A 52 1.11 3.39 0.06
C PRO A 52 0.97 2.99 -1.40
N LEU A 53 1.60 1.87 -1.75
CA LEU A 53 1.62 1.27 -3.09
C LEU A 53 0.91 -0.09 -3.09
N LEU A 54 0.24 -0.42 -4.20
CA LEU A 54 -0.36 -1.72 -4.50
C LEU A 54 -0.04 -2.08 -5.95
N VAL A 55 0.50 -3.28 -6.18
CA VAL A 55 0.75 -3.81 -7.53
C VAL A 55 -0.39 -4.75 -7.92
N ILE A 56 -0.99 -4.52 -9.08
CA ILE A 56 -2.03 -5.40 -9.64
C ILE A 56 -1.59 -5.99 -10.97
N GLY A 57 -1.44 -7.32 -11.01
CA GLY A 57 -1.25 -8.07 -12.24
C GLY A 57 -2.60 -8.54 -12.81
N THR A 58 -2.90 -8.12 -14.03
CA THR A 58 -4.16 -8.43 -14.73
C THR A 58 -3.98 -9.57 -15.74
N LYS A 59 -5.10 -10.10 -16.25
CA LYS A 59 -5.16 -11.20 -17.23
C LYS A 59 -4.54 -12.51 -16.74
N LEU A 60 -4.71 -12.81 -15.46
CA LEU A 60 -4.19 -14.05 -14.86
C LEU A 60 -4.75 -15.32 -15.54
N ASP A 61 -5.98 -15.24 -16.04
CA ASP A 61 -6.66 -16.27 -16.83
C ASP A 61 -5.93 -16.61 -18.14
N GLN A 62 -5.22 -15.65 -18.72
CA GLN A 62 -4.51 -15.81 -20.00
C GLN A 62 -3.10 -16.39 -19.83
N ILE A 63 -2.63 -16.62 -18.60
CA ILE A 63 -1.33 -17.21 -18.33
C ILE A 63 -1.40 -18.74 -18.42
N PRO A 64 -0.64 -19.37 -19.35
CA PRO A 64 -0.57 -20.82 -19.44
C PRO A 64 -0.10 -21.43 -18.12
N GLU A 65 -0.70 -22.56 -17.72
CA GLU A 65 -0.42 -23.20 -16.43
C GLU A 65 1.06 -23.51 -16.22
N GLY A 66 1.76 -24.02 -17.25
CA GLY A 66 3.19 -24.31 -17.20
C GLY A 66 4.09 -23.09 -17.01
N LYS A 67 3.59 -21.87 -17.24
CA LYS A 67 4.31 -20.60 -17.04
C LYS A 67 3.82 -19.81 -15.83
N ARG A 68 2.74 -20.25 -15.18
CA ARG A 68 2.08 -19.47 -14.12
C ARG A 68 3.02 -19.20 -12.94
N ASN A 69 3.74 -20.20 -12.45
CA ASN A 69 4.66 -20.03 -11.34
C ASN A 69 5.81 -19.06 -11.68
N GLU A 70 6.39 -19.16 -12.87
CA GLU A 70 7.44 -18.24 -13.32
C GLU A 70 6.95 -16.78 -13.33
N VAL A 71 5.75 -16.56 -13.89
CA VAL A 71 5.15 -15.23 -13.97
C VAL A 71 4.84 -14.67 -12.59
N LEU A 72 4.25 -15.48 -11.69
CA LEU A 72 3.92 -15.05 -10.33
C LEU A 72 5.15 -14.76 -9.49
N THR A 73 6.19 -15.60 -9.56
CA THR A 73 7.47 -15.34 -8.87
C THR A 73 8.10 -14.02 -9.34
N ARG A 74 8.05 -13.73 -10.64
CA ARG A 74 8.56 -12.46 -11.18
C ARG A 74 7.75 -11.26 -10.68
N THR A 75 6.43 -11.38 -10.58
CA THR A 75 5.58 -10.30 -10.06
C THR A 75 5.80 -10.09 -8.55
N ALA A 76 6.07 -11.15 -7.79
CA ALA A 76 6.39 -11.04 -6.36
C ALA A 76 7.65 -10.19 -6.14
N PHE A 77 8.73 -10.46 -6.89
CA PHE A 77 9.94 -9.63 -6.83
C PHE A 77 9.69 -8.17 -7.21
N LEU A 78 8.85 -7.93 -8.21
CA LEU A 78 8.47 -6.56 -8.61
C LEU A 78 7.72 -5.83 -7.48
N ALA A 79 6.82 -6.51 -6.77
CA ALA A 79 6.10 -5.92 -5.64
C ALA A 79 7.03 -5.65 -4.44
N GLU A 80 7.99 -6.56 -4.17
CA GLU A 80 9.03 -6.37 -3.15
C GLU A 80 9.94 -5.18 -3.46
N ASP A 81 10.30 -4.98 -4.73
CA ASP A 81 11.07 -3.81 -5.18
C ASP A 81 10.37 -2.48 -4.86
N PHE A 82 9.04 -2.45 -4.97
CA PHE A 82 8.22 -1.30 -4.60
C PHE A 82 7.80 -1.27 -3.12
N ASN A 83 8.21 -2.25 -2.32
CA ASN A 83 7.71 -2.43 -0.95
C ASN A 83 6.17 -2.37 -0.86
N ALA A 84 5.52 -3.02 -1.84
CA ALA A 84 4.08 -2.98 -2.08
C ALA A 84 3.42 -4.35 -1.84
N GLU A 85 2.11 -4.34 -1.55
CA GLU A 85 1.33 -5.58 -1.66
C GLU A 85 1.07 -5.92 -3.14
N GLU A 86 0.90 -7.22 -3.44
CA GLU A 86 0.50 -7.69 -4.78
C GLU A 86 -0.89 -8.34 -4.79
N ILE A 87 -1.62 -8.12 -5.88
CA ILE A 87 -2.82 -8.88 -6.25
C ILE A 87 -2.73 -9.26 -7.72
N ASN A 88 -2.79 -10.56 -8.01
CA ASN A 88 -2.87 -11.09 -9.38
C ASN A 88 -4.29 -11.62 -9.63
N LEU A 89 -4.97 -11.14 -10.67
CA LEU A 89 -6.37 -11.46 -10.93
C LEU A 89 -6.75 -11.45 -12.42
N ASP A 90 -7.91 -12.04 -12.70
CA ASP A 90 -8.67 -11.83 -13.93
C ASP A 90 -9.80 -10.82 -13.63
N CYS A 91 -9.76 -9.68 -14.32
CA CYS A 91 -10.70 -8.58 -14.13
C CYS A 91 -12.13 -8.90 -14.58
N THR A 92 -12.32 -9.94 -15.38
CA THR A 92 -13.64 -10.38 -15.87
C THR A 92 -14.31 -11.36 -14.90
N GLY A 93 -13.53 -11.95 -13.98
CA GLY A 93 -14.02 -12.86 -12.94
C GLY A 93 -14.36 -12.14 -11.64
N THR A 94 -15.64 -12.12 -11.27
CA THR A 94 -16.11 -11.49 -10.01
C THR A 94 -15.57 -12.17 -8.74
N ARG A 95 -15.17 -13.45 -8.82
CA ARG A 95 -14.63 -14.21 -7.68
C ARG A 95 -13.31 -13.66 -7.15
N TYR A 96 -12.52 -12.99 -7.98
CA TYR A 96 -11.16 -12.56 -7.61
C TYR A 96 -11.12 -11.44 -6.58
N LEU A 97 -12.24 -10.72 -6.40
CA LEU A 97 -12.41 -9.69 -5.37
C LEU A 97 -13.67 -9.93 -4.54
N ALA A 98 -14.17 -11.17 -4.50
CA ALA A 98 -15.33 -11.52 -3.69
C ALA A 98 -15.05 -11.24 -2.20
N ALA A 99 -16.08 -10.82 -1.48
CA ALA A 99 -15.98 -10.58 -0.05
C ALA A 99 -15.46 -11.82 0.69
N GLY A 100 -14.52 -11.63 1.62
CA GLY A 100 -13.85 -12.72 2.34
C GLY A 100 -12.72 -13.42 1.57
N SER A 101 -12.50 -13.11 0.29
CA SER A 101 -11.32 -13.58 -0.43
C SER A 101 -10.04 -12.90 0.09
N SER A 102 -8.91 -13.59 -0.01
CA SER A 102 -7.60 -13.02 0.36
C SER A 102 -7.28 -11.73 -0.38
N ASN A 103 -7.68 -11.62 -1.66
CA ASN A 103 -7.49 -10.41 -2.45
C ASN A 103 -8.34 -9.23 -1.95
N ALA A 104 -9.60 -9.48 -1.56
CA ALA A 104 -10.43 -8.45 -0.95
C ALA A 104 -9.84 -7.95 0.38
N VAL A 105 -9.27 -8.85 1.19
CA VAL A 105 -8.59 -8.48 2.45
C VAL A 105 -7.36 -7.62 2.18
N LYS A 106 -6.51 -7.99 1.22
CA LYS A 106 -5.35 -7.18 0.80
C LYS A 106 -5.77 -5.79 0.31
N LEU A 107 -6.82 -5.73 -0.52
CA LEU A 107 -7.35 -4.48 -1.03
C LEU A 107 -7.88 -3.57 0.09
N SER A 108 -8.62 -4.12 1.06
CA SER A 108 -9.05 -3.38 2.25
C SER A 108 -7.88 -2.81 3.04
N ARG A 109 -6.85 -3.63 3.32
CA ARG A 109 -5.64 -3.17 4.05
C ARG A 109 -4.92 -2.04 3.31
N PHE A 110 -4.83 -2.13 1.99
CA PHE A 110 -4.27 -1.06 1.18
C PHE A 110 -5.06 0.24 1.37
N PHE A 111 -6.38 0.20 1.26
CA PHE A 111 -7.21 1.39 1.47
C PHE A 111 -7.10 1.94 2.90
N ASP A 112 -7.10 1.09 3.91
CA ASP A 112 -6.90 1.50 5.31
C ASP A 112 -5.56 2.21 5.48
N LYS A 113 -4.46 1.63 4.96
CA LYS A 113 -3.12 2.25 4.99
C LYS A 113 -3.09 3.61 4.27
N VAL A 114 -3.84 3.77 3.18
CA VAL A 114 -3.98 5.06 2.48
C VAL A 114 -4.71 6.08 3.34
N ILE A 115 -5.80 5.70 3.99
CA ILE A 115 -6.58 6.57 4.87
C ILE A 115 -5.73 7.01 6.06
N GLU A 116 -5.06 6.07 6.73
CA GLU A 116 -4.21 6.33 7.90
C GLU A 116 -3.06 7.28 7.59
N LYS A 117 -2.42 7.12 6.42
CA LYS A 117 -1.34 8.02 5.97
C LYS A 117 -1.84 9.43 5.64
N ARG A 118 -3.07 9.55 5.14
CA ARG A 118 -3.64 10.85 4.72
C ARG A 118 -4.30 11.60 5.88
N TYR A 119 -4.84 10.86 6.84
CA TYR A 119 -5.54 11.35 8.01
C TYR A 119 -4.98 10.60 9.24
N PRO A 120 -3.72 10.88 9.63
CA PRO A 120 -3.20 10.34 10.87
C PRO A 120 -4.18 10.73 11.98
N ARG A 121 -4.63 9.75 12.77
CA ARG A 121 -5.47 10.07 13.92
C ARG A 121 -4.60 10.89 14.85
N ASP A 122 -4.89 12.19 14.93
CA ASP A 122 -4.37 13.06 15.99
C ASP A 122 -4.93 12.54 17.32
N GLY A 123 -4.26 11.54 17.89
CA GLY A 123 -4.40 11.21 19.29
C GLY A 123 -3.79 12.36 20.09
N ASN A 124 -4.63 13.33 20.48
CA ASN A 124 -4.46 14.30 21.57
C ASN A 124 -4.45 15.79 21.24
N LEU A 125 -5.37 16.31 20.41
CA LEU A 125 -5.83 17.70 20.58
C LEU A 125 -7.32 17.80 20.25
N ILE A 126 -8.19 17.38 21.17
CA ILE A 126 -9.47 18.08 21.34
C ILE A 126 -9.15 19.27 22.25
N PRO A 127 -9.20 20.52 21.76
CA PRO A 127 -9.12 21.67 22.65
C PRO A 127 -10.38 21.67 23.52
N GLY A 128 -10.25 21.35 24.81
CA GLY A 128 -11.32 21.57 25.79
C GLY A 128 -11.72 20.40 26.70
N PHE A 129 -11.09 19.24 26.62
CA PHE A 129 -11.33 18.16 27.60
C PHE A 129 -10.07 17.91 28.44
N PRO A 130 -10.03 18.35 29.72
CA PRO A 130 -8.94 17.98 30.59
C PRO A 130 -9.00 16.48 30.85
N ASP A 131 -7.88 15.81 30.64
CA ASP A 131 -7.64 14.39 30.92
C ASP A 131 -8.31 13.98 32.23
N ARG A 132 -9.36 13.16 32.13
CA ARG A 132 -9.93 12.51 33.30
C ARG A 132 -8.92 11.47 33.77
N LYS A 133 -8.05 11.90 34.70
CA LYS A 133 -7.16 11.04 35.47
C LYS A 133 -7.92 9.76 35.84
N ARG A 134 -7.38 8.62 35.43
CA ARG A 134 -7.77 7.30 35.90
C ARG A 134 -7.55 7.28 37.42
N PHE A 135 -8.61 7.50 38.19
CA PHE A 135 -8.59 7.24 39.63
C PHE A 135 -8.64 5.72 39.83
N GLY A 136 -7.46 5.13 39.98
CA GLY A 136 -7.31 3.78 40.54
C GLY A 136 -7.45 3.83 42.06
N GLY A 137 -8.37 3.00 42.57
CA GLY A 137 -8.38 2.32 43.87
C GLY A 137 -7.86 3.03 45.12
N GLY A 138 -8.75 3.23 46.10
CA GLY A 138 -8.33 3.30 47.51
C GLY A 138 -9.32 3.96 48.46
N GLY A 139 -10.10 3.15 49.18
CA GLY A 139 -10.56 3.46 50.54
C GLY A 139 -11.88 4.24 50.70
N PHE A 140 -13.00 3.52 50.76
CA PHE A 140 -14.20 4.03 51.43
C PHE A 140 -14.00 3.92 52.95
N LYS A 141 -13.96 5.06 53.67
CA LYS A 141 -14.18 5.11 55.12
C LYS A 141 -15.58 5.71 55.36
N ILE A 142 -16.42 4.93 56.03
CA ILE A 142 -17.76 5.33 56.51
C ILE A 142 -17.56 6.06 57.85
N PRO A 143 -18.12 7.26 58.07
CA PRO A 143 -18.11 7.87 59.38
C PRO A 143 -19.26 7.33 60.23
N HIS A 144 -18.92 6.83 61.42
CA HIS A 144 -19.85 6.54 62.51
C HIS A 144 -20.13 7.88 63.23
N TYR A 145 -21.39 8.20 63.49
CA TYR A 145 -21.79 9.33 64.33
C TYR A 145 -22.18 8.78 65.70
N ASP A 146 -21.63 9.35 66.77
CA ASP A 146 -22.19 9.32 68.13
C ASP A 146 -23.18 10.49 68.31
#